data_AF-A0AAU4ETG1-F1
#
_entry.id   AF-A0AAU4ETG1-F1
#
_cell.length_a   1.000
_cell.length_b   1.000
_cell.length_c   1.000
_cell.angle_alpha   90.00
_cell.angle_beta   90.00
_cell.angle_gamma   90.00
#
_symmetry.space_group_name_H-M   'P 1'
#
loop_
_entity.id
_entity.type
_entity.pdbx_description
1 polymer ?
#
loop_
_entity_poly.entity_id
_entity_poly.type
_entity_poly.pdbx_seq_one_letter_code
_entity_poly.pdbx_strand_id
1 'polypeptide(L)'
;MEVFWVLVVIALLCWAIFVQVDARRHVAVEVAMSEQAAAEIVAACFNVTWTKVSGKGDLNYRQKLRVGAPVVSIAFSPDGTSRCGVEIWTSEFSTRYGMMNHAQLAWRKKRKLASELAKSLDAAAS
;
A
#
# COMPACT_ATOMS: atom_id res chain seq x y z
N MET A 1 35.38 0.73 16.38
CA MET A 1 34.39 1.66 15.78
C MET A 1 34.12 1.35 14.31
N GLU A 2 35.11 0.93 13.52
CA GLU A 2 34.92 0.65 12.08
C GLU A 2 33.91 -0.47 11.79
N VAL A 3 33.99 -1.60 12.51
CA VAL A 3 33.05 -2.72 12.36
C VAL A 3 31.60 -2.30 12.63
N PHE A 4 31.38 -1.43 13.62
CA PHE A 4 30.04 -0.91 13.92
C PHE A 4 29.47 -0.12 12.74
N TRP A 5 30.24 0.79 12.16
CA TRP A 5 29.80 1.56 11.00
C TRP A 5 29.53 0.68 9.78
N VAL A 6 30.36 -0.35 9.55
CA VAL A 6 30.12 -1.33 8.49
C VAL A 6 28.79 -2.05 8.70
N LEU A 7 28.49 -2.50 9.92
CA LEU A 7 27.21 -3.15 10.23
C LEU A 7 26.01 -2.20 10.04
N VAL A 8 26.14 -0.94 10.43
CA VAL A 8 25.09 0.08 10.20
C VAL A 8 24.82 0.26 8.71
N VAL A 9 25.86 0.38 7.89
CA VAL A 9 25.71 0.52 6.43
C VAL A 9 25.03 -0.71 5.83
N ILE A 10 25.46 -1.91 6.21
CA ILE A 10 24.84 -3.16 5.74
C ILE A 10 23.35 -3.20 6.13
N ALA A 11 23.01 -2.88 7.39
CA ALA A 11 21.64 -2.86 7.86
C ALA A 11 20.76 -1.88 7.06
N LEU A 12 21.28 -0.69 6.75
CA LEU A 12 20.57 0.31 5.94
C LEU A 12 20.34 -0.17 4.50
N LEU A 13 21.33 -0.86 3.89
CA LEU A 13 21.18 -1.44 2.55
C LEU A 13 20.14 -2.56 2.54
N CYS A 14 20.21 -3.49 3.50
CA CYS A 14 19.23 -4.56 3.65
C CYS A 14 17.82 -3.99 3.83
N TRP A 15 17.65 -2.96 4.67
CA TRP A 15 16.38 -2.28 4.86
C TRP A 15 15.88 -1.61 3.58
N ALA A 16 16.74 -0.93 2.84
CA ALA A 16 16.37 -0.29 1.58
C ALA A 16 15.89 -1.31 0.55
N ILE A 17 16.61 -2.43 0.40
CA ILE A 17 16.23 -3.52 -0.51
C ILE A 17 14.90 -4.14 -0.06
N PHE A 18 14.75 -4.43 1.24
CA PHE A 18 13.51 -4.97 1.79
C PHE A 18 12.31 -4.10 1.44
N VAL A 19 12.40 -2.78 1.66
CA VAL A 19 11.32 -1.86 1.29
C VAL A 19 11.06 -1.86 -0.21
N GLN A 20 12.10 -1.89 -1.05
CA GLN A 20 11.92 -1.90 -2.51
C GLN A 20 11.14 -3.13 -2.99
N VAL A 21 11.46 -4.30 -2.43
CA VAL A 21 10.76 -5.56 -2.73
C VAL A 21 9.32 -5.50 -2.21
N ASP A 22 9.13 -5.17 -0.94
CA ASP A 22 7.82 -5.20 -0.30
C ASP A 22 6.85 -4.13 -0.85
N ALA A 23 7.38 -2.98 -1.27
CA ALA A 23 6.58 -1.93 -1.91
C ALA A 23 6.00 -2.39 -3.26
N ARG A 24 6.65 -3.33 -3.97
CA ARG A 24 6.18 -3.89 -5.25
C ARG A 24 5.25 -5.09 -5.08
N ARG A 25 5.26 -5.75 -3.92
CA ARG A 25 4.38 -6.88 -3.64
C ARG A 25 2.91 -6.49 -3.65
N HIS A 26 2.08 -7.41 -4.10
CA HIS A 26 0.63 -7.35 -3.95
C HIS A 26 0.27 -7.77 -2.52
N VAL A 27 -0.71 -7.10 -1.93
CA VAL A 27 -1.26 -7.42 -0.63
C VAL A 27 -2.73 -7.71 -0.83
N ALA A 28 -3.16 -8.94 -0.54
CA ALA A 28 -4.55 -9.32 -0.55
C ALA A 28 -5.05 -9.37 0.90
N VAL A 29 -6.22 -8.79 1.16
CA VAL A 29 -6.89 -8.80 2.46
C VAL A 29 -8.34 -9.21 2.24
N GLU A 30 -8.79 -10.24 2.94
CA GLU A 30 -10.21 -10.58 2.98
C GLU A 30 -10.88 -9.82 4.12
N VAL A 31 -12.01 -9.17 3.84
CA VAL A 31 -12.79 -8.45 4.84
C VAL A 31 -14.23 -8.97 4.88
N ALA A 32 -14.79 -9.08 6.09
CA ALA A 32 -16.17 -9.48 6.29
C ALA A 32 -17.13 -8.28 6.21
N MET A 33 -17.06 -7.56 5.10
CA MET A 33 -17.97 -6.45 4.80
C MET A 33 -18.24 -6.34 3.29
N SER A 34 -19.25 -5.57 2.93
CA SER A 34 -19.55 -5.27 1.53
C SER A 34 -18.43 -4.45 0.88
N GLU A 35 -18.35 -4.52 -0.45
CA GLU A 35 -17.44 -3.69 -1.26
C GLU A 35 -17.57 -2.20 -0.93
N GLN A 36 -18.80 -1.70 -0.76
CA GLN A 36 -19.05 -0.30 -0.47
C GLN A 36 -18.44 0.13 0.88
N ALA A 37 -18.61 -0.68 1.93
CA ALA A 37 -18.00 -0.41 3.23
C ALA A 37 -16.46 -0.46 3.16
N ALA A 38 -15.91 -1.43 2.41
CA ALA A 38 -14.46 -1.51 2.18
C ALA A 38 -13.95 -0.28 1.42
N ALA A 39 -14.68 0.21 0.41
CA ALA A 39 -14.33 1.39 -0.36
C ALA A 39 -14.34 2.68 0.48
N GLU A 40 -15.23 2.78 1.46
CA GLU A 40 -15.26 3.89 2.42
C GLU A 40 -14.02 3.91 3.32
N ILE A 41 -13.61 2.76 3.86
CA ILE A 41 -12.37 2.62 4.65
C ILE A 41 -11.16 2.98 3.79
N VAL A 42 -11.12 2.49 2.55
CA VAL A 42 -10.06 2.83 1.58
C VAL A 42 -10.02 4.35 1.41
N ALA A 43 -11.15 5.00 1.11
CA ALA A 43 -11.21 6.45 0.91
C ALA A 43 -10.74 7.23 2.15
N ALA A 44 -11.16 6.82 3.36
CA ALA A 44 -10.74 7.44 4.62
C ALA A 44 -9.22 7.29 4.87
N CYS A 45 -8.61 6.20 4.40
CA CYS A 45 -7.17 6.00 4.51
C CYS A 45 -6.37 7.02 3.69
N PHE A 46 -6.91 7.50 2.56
CA PHE A 46 -6.26 8.47 1.67
C PHE A 46 -6.66 9.92 1.98
N ASN A 47 -5.86 10.56 2.84
CA ASN A 47 -6.02 11.98 3.18
C ASN A 47 -5.83 12.95 1.98
N VAL A 48 -6.04 14.25 2.23
CA VAL A 48 -5.98 15.35 1.24
C VAL A 48 -4.68 15.45 0.42
N THR A 49 -3.58 14.87 0.92
CA THR A 49 -2.27 14.86 0.22
C THR A 49 -2.19 13.78 -0.86
N TRP A 50 -3.20 12.93 -0.96
CA TRP A 50 -3.38 11.95 -2.02
C TRP A 50 -4.53 12.40 -2.92
N THR A 51 -4.44 12.04 -4.19
CA THR A 51 -5.50 12.31 -5.16
C THR A 51 -5.92 11.01 -5.81
N LYS A 52 -7.21 10.87 -6.09
CA LYS A 52 -7.69 9.83 -7.00
C LYS A 52 -7.12 10.12 -8.39
N VAL A 53 -6.69 9.08 -9.07
CA VAL A 53 -6.23 9.10 -10.46
C VAL A 53 -6.89 7.96 -11.21
N SER A 54 -6.88 8.01 -12.54
CA SER A 54 -7.21 6.83 -13.35
C SER A 54 -6.09 5.79 -13.23
N GLY A 55 -6.41 4.51 -13.35
CA GLY A 55 -5.43 3.44 -13.23
C GLY A 55 -6.05 2.04 -13.37
N LYS A 56 -5.27 1.02 -13.00
CA LYS A 56 -5.58 -0.40 -13.25
C LYS A 56 -6.53 -1.04 -12.23
N GLY A 57 -6.67 -0.47 -11.04
CA GLY A 57 -7.64 -0.94 -10.04
C GLY A 57 -8.93 -0.14 -10.09
N ASP A 58 -9.92 -0.57 -9.29
CA ASP A 58 -11.19 0.15 -9.10
C ASP A 58 -10.96 1.52 -8.46
N LEU A 59 -10.04 1.59 -7.51
CA LEU A 59 -9.57 2.84 -6.92
C LEU A 59 -8.05 2.97 -7.08
N ASN A 60 -7.60 4.15 -7.50
CA ASN A 60 -6.18 4.43 -7.70
C ASN A 60 -5.83 5.77 -7.07
N TYR A 61 -4.74 5.81 -6.29
CA TYR A 61 -4.33 6.99 -5.56
C TYR A 61 -2.86 7.31 -5.79
N ARG A 62 -2.57 8.60 -6.02
CA ARG A 62 -1.21 9.14 -6.15
C ARG A 62 -0.98 10.28 -5.17
N GLN A 63 0.22 10.37 -4.62
CA GLN A 63 0.57 11.45 -3.70
C GLN A 63 0.85 12.76 -4.47
N LYS A 64 0.22 13.87 -4.06
CA LYS A 64 0.23 15.16 -4.77
C LYS A 64 1.53 15.95 -4.68
N LEU A 65 2.23 15.85 -3.54
CA LEU A 65 3.40 16.66 -3.18
C LEU A 65 4.73 16.04 -3.63
N ARG A 66 4.71 14.87 -4.27
CA ARG A 66 5.92 14.10 -4.63
C ARG A 66 5.88 13.81 -6.13
N VAL A 67 6.75 14.50 -6.87
CA VAL A 67 6.94 14.25 -8.30
C VAL A 67 7.38 12.79 -8.49
N GLY A 68 6.75 12.11 -9.46
CA GLY A 68 7.02 10.71 -9.77
C GLY A 68 6.56 9.71 -8.70
N ALA A 69 5.65 10.12 -7.80
CA ALA A 69 5.11 9.23 -6.77
C ALA A 69 4.43 7.99 -7.38
N PRO A 70 4.59 6.82 -6.73
CA PRO A 70 3.90 5.60 -7.13
C PRO A 70 2.38 5.74 -7.00
N VAL A 71 1.66 5.07 -7.89
CA VAL A 71 0.21 4.88 -7.81
C VAL A 71 -0.08 3.63 -7.00
N VAL A 72 -0.80 3.80 -5.90
CA VAL A 72 -1.37 2.68 -5.14
C VAL A 72 -2.73 2.39 -5.73
N SER A 73 -2.89 1.18 -6.25
CA SER A 73 -4.14 0.67 -6.81
C SER A 73 -4.78 -0.32 -5.85
N ILE A 74 -6.11 -0.30 -5.86
CA ILE A 74 -6.97 -1.16 -5.07
C ILE A 74 -8.00 -1.77 -6.02
N ALA A 75 -8.19 -3.08 -5.93
CA ALA A 75 -9.29 -3.78 -6.57
C ALA A 75 -10.13 -4.50 -5.52
N PHE A 76 -11.43 -4.59 -5.79
CA PHE A 76 -12.41 -5.26 -4.97
C PHE A 76 -12.92 -6.51 -5.69
N SER A 77 -12.99 -7.61 -4.97
CA SER A 77 -13.50 -8.89 -5.43
C SER A 77 -14.59 -9.33 -4.47
N PRO A 78 -15.84 -8.86 -4.65
CA PRO A 78 -16.96 -9.31 -3.84
C PRO A 78 -17.23 -10.80 -4.08
N ASP A 79 -17.49 -11.57 -3.02
CA ASP A 79 -17.71 -13.02 -3.13
C ASP A 79 -19.20 -13.41 -3.30
N GLY A 80 -20.08 -12.43 -3.48
CA GLY A 80 -21.53 -12.62 -3.56
C GLY A 80 -22.22 -12.73 -2.20
N THR A 81 -21.48 -12.67 -1.10
CA THR A 81 -21.98 -12.54 0.27
C THR A 81 -21.61 -11.18 0.86
N SER A 82 -21.72 -11.01 2.18
CA SER A 82 -21.25 -9.81 2.89
C SER A 82 -19.72 -9.80 3.10
N ARG A 83 -18.94 -10.37 2.18
CA ARG A 83 -17.47 -10.41 2.24
C ARG A 83 -16.89 -9.87 0.94
N CYS A 84 -15.69 -9.31 1.05
CA CYS A 84 -15.00 -8.70 -0.08
C CYS A 84 -13.50 -8.98 0.03
N GLY A 85 -12.91 -9.49 -1.04
CA GLY A 85 -11.46 -9.52 -1.21
C GLY A 85 -10.97 -8.14 -1.64
N VAL A 86 -9.95 -7.61 -0.97
CA VAL A 86 -9.33 -6.33 -1.30
C VAL A 86 -7.88 -6.58 -1.70
N GLU A 87 -7.57 -6.33 -2.96
CA GLU A 87 -6.20 -6.39 -3.48
C GLU A 87 -5.58 -5.00 -3.51
N ILE A 88 -4.38 -4.86 -2.97
CA ILE A 88 -3.64 -3.60 -2.88
C ILE A 88 -2.26 -3.78 -3.50
N TRP A 89 -1.94 -3.01 -4.53
CA TRP A 89 -0.63 -3.07 -5.17
C TRP A 89 -0.16 -1.71 -5.67
N THR A 90 1.08 -1.66 -6.15
CA THR A 90 1.64 -0.47 -6.80
C THR A 90 1.59 -0.67 -8.31
N SER A 91 0.69 0.01 -9.01
CA SER A 91 0.40 -0.25 -10.43
C SER A 91 1.28 0.52 -11.40
N GLU A 92 1.68 1.73 -11.02
CA GLU A 92 2.52 2.63 -11.79
C GLU A 92 3.54 3.29 -10.87
N PHE A 93 4.79 3.38 -11.33
CA PHE A 93 5.85 4.05 -10.59
C PHE A 93 6.99 4.47 -11.51
N SER A 94 7.70 5.52 -11.12
CA SER A 94 8.95 5.90 -11.77
C SER A 94 10.12 5.18 -11.11
N THR A 95 11.17 4.90 -11.89
CA THR A 95 12.40 4.28 -11.39
C THR A 95 13.59 5.21 -11.55
N ARG A 96 14.55 5.12 -10.63
CA ARG A 96 15.86 5.76 -10.72
C ARG A 96 16.90 4.78 -10.21
N TYR A 97 17.93 4.52 -11.02
CA TYR A 97 18.95 3.48 -10.74
C TYR A 97 18.32 2.09 -10.46
N GLY A 98 17.26 1.71 -11.20
CA GLY A 98 16.54 0.44 -11.02
C GLY A 98 15.63 0.37 -9.79
N MET A 99 15.68 1.36 -8.90
CA MET A 99 14.86 1.43 -7.70
C MET A 99 13.58 2.24 -7.95
N MET A 100 12.49 1.83 -7.31
CA MET A 100 11.24 2.57 -7.33
C MET A 100 11.39 3.88 -6.53
N ASN A 101 11.03 5.00 -7.17
CA ASN A 101 10.97 6.28 -6.50
C ASN A 101 9.88 6.26 -5.43
N HIS A 102 10.20 6.83 -4.25
CA HIS A 102 9.29 6.90 -3.11
C HIS A 102 8.73 5.53 -2.66
N ALA A 103 9.53 4.45 -2.77
CA ALA A 103 9.09 3.10 -2.38
C ALA A 103 8.59 3.02 -0.93
N GLN A 104 9.28 3.70 -0.01
CA GLN A 104 8.87 3.80 1.40
C GLN A 104 7.46 4.40 1.57
N LEU A 105 7.07 5.36 0.71
CA LEU A 105 5.76 6.00 0.76
C LEU A 105 4.66 5.01 0.39
N ALA A 106 4.80 4.30 -0.74
CA ALA A 106 3.88 3.26 -1.16
C ALA A 106 3.81 2.14 -0.10
N TRP A 107 4.96 1.65 0.34
CA TRP A 107 5.06 0.62 1.36
C TRP A 107 4.28 0.96 2.64
N ARG A 108 4.55 2.14 3.24
CA ARG A 108 3.85 2.60 4.44
C ARG A 108 2.35 2.73 4.20
N LYS A 109 1.95 3.25 3.05
CA LYS A 109 0.53 3.48 2.73
C LYS A 109 -0.24 2.17 2.58
N LYS A 110 0.32 1.21 1.83
CA LYS A 110 -0.26 -0.13 1.67
C LYS A 110 -0.40 -0.84 3.01
N ARG A 111 0.65 -0.81 3.85
CA ARG A 111 0.62 -1.42 5.18
C ARG A 111 -0.41 -0.77 6.10
N LYS A 112 -0.52 0.56 6.08
CA LYS A 112 -1.55 1.27 6.84
C LYS A 112 -2.95 0.84 6.39
N LEU A 113 -3.19 0.83 5.09
CA LEU A 113 -4.49 0.42 4.54
C LEU A 113 -4.84 -1.03 4.91
N ALA A 114 -3.91 -1.97 4.70
CA ALA A 114 -4.12 -3.37 5.06
C ALA A 114 -4.39 -3.54 6.57
N SER A 115 -3.70 -2.78 7.41
CA SER A 115 -3.93 -2.80 8.86
C SER A 115 -5.29 -2.24 9.25
N GLU A 116 -5.77 -1.16 8.63
CA GLU A 116 -7.10 -0.62 8.92
C GLU A 116 -8.20 -1.59 8.47
N LEU A 117 -8.05 -2.20 7.29
CA LEU A 117 -8.98 -3.23 6.81
C LEU A 117 -9.03 -4.45 7.73
N ALA A 118 -7.87 -4.91 8.22
CA ALA A 118 -7.78 -6.02 9.16
C ALA A 118 -8.44 -5.70 10.52
N LYS A 119 -8.25 -4.48 11.06
CA LYS A 119 -8.92 -4.08 12.32
C LYS A 119 -10.43 -4.07 12.19
N SER A 120 -10.96 -3.67 11.03
CA SER A 120 -12.40 -3.66 10.79
C SER A 120 -12.99 -5.07 10.71
N LEU A 121 -12.19 -6.09 10.36
CA LEU A 121 -12.58 -7.49 10.46
C LEU A 121 -12.73 -7.93 11.93
N ASP A 122 -11.74 -7.60 12.77
CA ASP A 122 -11.77 -7.96 14.20
C ASP A 122 -12.94 -7.30 14.96
N ALA A 123 -13.25 -6.04 14.60
CA ALA A 123 -14.37 -5.30 15.18
C ALA A 123 -15.75 -5.89 14.80
N ALA A 124 -15.86 -6.56 13.64
CA ALA A 124 -17.09 -7.21 13.21
C ALA A 124 -17.28 -8.62 13.84
N ALA A 125 -16.22 -9.19 14.43
CA ALA A 125 -16.23 -10.50 15.07
C ALA A 125 -16.44 -10.44 16.59
N SER A 126 -16.46 -9.24 17.18
CA SER A 126 -16.68 -8.99 18.62
C SER A 126 -18.10 -8.52 18.90
#